data_AF-A0A5E4LFH8-F1
#
_entry.id   AF-A0A5E4LFH8-F1
#
_cell.length_a   1.000
_cell.length_b   1.000
_cell.length_c   1.000
_cell.angle_alpha   90.00
_cell.angle_beta   90.00
_cell.angle_gamma   90.00
#
_symmetry.space_group_name_H-M   'P 1'
#
loop_
_entity.id
_entity.type
_entity.pdbx_description
1 polymer ?
#
loop_
_entity_poly.entity_id
_entity_poly.type
_entity_poly.pdbx_seq_one_letter_code
_entity_poly.pdbx_strand_id
1 'polypeptide(L)'
;MVKGFFIQYKFIIPEGTPHSSYTYQKLFRALYGYTQNVTKSNGKTYHYHRRGILSNVPYLRPGKNCVVIPQRAFTSLDNFFKTGKNPSHAWVVKGDWKAVFYMDEKVLEEAQVISSIKEQIARLFQPSLGSEGLPDLSKLAEKARQGEAVPQEKAVPSLVEAESIINEPWFKEVYLKDKELRKFYEDYRALKGQ
;
A
#
# COMPACT_ATOMS: atom_id res chain seq x y z
N MET A 1 10.88 13.58 14.68
CA MET A 1 11.61 12.30 14.49
C MET A 1 10.59 11.19 14.40
N VAL A 2 10.46 10.57 13.23
CA VAL A 2 9.45 9.54 12.98
C VAL A 2 10.04 8.17 13.25
N LYS A 3 9.34 7.31 13.99
CA LYS A 3 9.78 5.95 14.30
C LYS A 3 9.10 4.94 13.39
N GLY A 4 9.81 3.90 13.01
CA GLY A 4 9.27 2.75 12.27
C GLY A 4 9.96 1.46 12.66
N PHE A 5 9.37 0.33 12.30
CA PHE A 5 10.03 -0.97 12.44
C PHE A 5 10.80 -1.30 11.18
N PHE A 6 12.12 -1.43 11.33
CA PHE A 6 12.99 -2.04 10.33
C PHE A 6 12.87 -3.56 10.46
N ILE A 7 12.46 -4.21 9.38
CA ILE A 7 12.22 -5.64 9.34
C ILE A 7 13.07 -6.22 8.23
N GLN A 8 14.04 -7.04 8.61
CA GLN A 8 14.84 -7.83 7.68
C GLN A 8 14.34 -9.27 7.73
N TYR A 9 13.82 -9.78 6.62
CA TYR A 9 13.20 -11.09 6.56
C TYR A 9 13.94 -12.03 5.60
N LYS A 10 13.73 -13.33 5.77
CA LYS A 10 14.20 -14.37 4.88
C LYS A 10 13.10 -15.43 4.76
N PHE A 11 12.72 -15.72 3.52
CA PHE A 11 11.87 -16.87 3.23
C PHE A 11 12.76 -18.12 3.13
N ILE A 12 12.43 -19.12 3.92
CA ILE A 12 12.99 -20.47 3.86
C ILE A 12 11.99 -21.28 3.04
N ILE A 13 12.43 -21.79 1.89
CA ILE A 13 11.64 -22.59 0.95
C ILE A 13 12.29 -23.98 0.81
N PRO A 14 11.57 -25.02 0.34
CA PRO A 14 12.14 -26.36 0.20
C PRO A 14 13.38 -26.38 -0.70
N GLU A 15 14.36 -27.20 -0.31
CA GLU A 15 15.59 -27.42 -1.09
C GLU A 15 15.24 -27.89 -2.52
N GLY A 16 15.92 -27.31 -3.52
CA GLY A 16 15.63 -27.54 -4.93
C GLY A 16 14.64 -26.56 -5.56
N THR A 17 13.97 -25.69 -4.78
CA THR A 17 13.16 -24.61 -5.35
C THR A 17 14.04 -23.43 -5.77
N PRO A 18 14.19 -23.12 -7.08
CA PRO A 18 15.03 -22.00 -7.49
C PRO A 18 14.41 -20.65 -7.09
N HIS A 19 15.24 -19.64 -6.85
CA HIS A 19 14.76 -18.27 -6.60
C HIS A 19 14.03 -17.65 -7.81
N SER A 20 14.21 -18.19 -9.01
CA SER A 20 13.43 -17.81 -10.19
C SER A 20 12.03 -18.45 -10.21
N SER A 21 11.76 -19.41 -9.33
CA SER A 21 10.48 -20.12 -9.31
C SER A 21 9.31 -19.17 -9.09
N TYR A 22 8.19 -19.51 -9.73
CA TYR A 22 6.94 -18.80 -9.54
C TYR A 22 6.54 -18.74 -8.05
N THR A 23 6.79 -19.81 -7.29
CA THR A 23 6.53 -19.89 -5.85
C THR A 23 7.30 -18.81 -5.08
N TYR A 24 8.61 -18.67 -5.33
CA TYR A 24 9.40 -17.65 -4.66
C TYR A 24 8.93 -16.24 -5.04
N GLN A 25 8.69 -15.97 -6.33
CA GLN A 25 8.17 -14.68 -6.78
C GLN A 25 6.79 -14.37 -6.18
N LYS A 26 5.94 -15.38 -6.01
CA LYS A 26 4.60 -15.27 -5.43
C LYS A 26 4.64 -14.74 -4.00
N LEU A 27 5.68 -15.05 -3.21
CA LEU A 27 5.85 -14.50 -1.86
C LEU A 27 6.04 -12.99 -1.88
N PHE A 28 6.89 -12.47 -2.77
CA PHE A 28 7.11 -11.03 -2.90
C PHE A 28 5.88 -10.32 -3.49
N ARG A 29 5.18 -10.97 -4.43
CA ARG A 29 3.91 -10.47 -4.97
C ARG A 29 2.82 -10.40 -3.90
N ALA A 30 2.75 -11.38 -3.00
CA ALA A 30 1.83 -11.36 -1.86
C ALA A 30 2.18 -10.25 -0.86
N LEU A 31 3.46 -9.94 -0.69
CA LEU A 31 3.94 -8.91 0.22
C LEU A 31 3.69 -7.49 -0.33
N TYR A 32 4.14 -7.21 -1.55
CA TYR A 32 4.16 -5.85 -2.12
C TYR A 32 3.03 -5.57 -3.11
N GLY A 33 2.34 -6.60 -3.57
CA GLY A 33 1.42 -6.52 -4.69
C GLY A 33 2.13 -6.59 -6.03
N TYR A 34 1.36 -6.63 -7.10
CA TYR A 34 1.87 -6.64 -8.47
C TYR A 34 0.80 -6.23 -9.48
N THR A 35 1.23 -5.76 -10.65
CA THR A 35 0.34 -5.52 -11.78
C THR A 35 0.26 -6.75 -12.66
N GLN A 36 -0.94 -7.25 -12.89
CA GLN A 36 -1.25 -8.36 -13.78
C GLN A 36 -1.75 -7.83 -15.12
N ASN A 37 -1.04 -8.12 -16.20
CA ASN A 37 -1.47 -7.78 -17.54
C ASN A 37 -2.26 -8.96 -18.12
N VAL A 38 -3.49 -8.71 -18.57
CA VAL A 38 -4.37 -9.71 -19.18
C VAL A 38 -4.73 -9.23 -20.58
N THR A 39 -4.17 -9.91 -21.59
CA THR A 39 -4.51 -9.66 -22.99
C THR A 39 -5.65 -10.59 -23.39
N LYS A 40 -6.76 -10.02 -23.86
CA LYS A 40 -7.92 -10.78 -24.38
C LYS A 40 -7.67 -11.14 -25.85
N SER A 41 -8.44 -12.10 -26.37
CA SER A 41 -8.35 -12.57 -27.77
C SER A 41 -8.56 -11.47 -28.81
N ASN A 42 -9.21 -10.36 -28.44
CA ASN A 42 -9.39 -9.18 -29.28
C ASN A 42 -8.20 -8.20 -29.27
N GLY A 43 -7.05 -8.59 -28.70
CA GLY A 43 -5.84 -7.77 -28.61
C GLY A 43 -5.87 -6.71 -27.50
N LYS A 44 -7.00 -6.48 -26.83
CA LYS A 44 -7.09 -5.52 -25.73
C LYS A 44 -6.34 -6.04 -24.51
N THR A 45 -5.42 -5.23 -23.98
CA THR A 45 -4.69 -5.53 -22.75
C THR A 45 -5.27 -4.74 -21.59
N TYR A 46 -5.59 -5.44 -20.51
CA TYR A 46 -6.10 -4.88 -19.27
C TYR A 46 -5.04 -5.06 -18.19
N HIS A 47 -4.83 -4.05 -17.36
CA HIS A 47 -3.88 -4.12 -16.25
C HIS A 47 -4.64 -4.12 -14.92
N TYR A 48 -4.46 -5.17 -14.13
CA TYR A 48 -5.10 -5.31 -12.83
C TYR A 48 -4.05 -5.22 -11.74
N HIS A 49 -4.15 -4.24 -10.86
CA HIS A 49 -3.32 -4.21 -9.66
C HIS A 49 -3.84 -5.22 -8.63
N ARG A 50 -2.99 -6.18 -8.26
CA ARG A 50 -3.25 -7.18 -7.23
C ARG A 50 -2.59 -6.70 -5.94
N ARG A 51 -3.40 -6.38 -4.93
CA ARG A 51 -2.94 -5.85 -3.63
C ARG A 51 -2.13 -6.90 -2.86
N GLY A 52 -0.97 -6.50 -2.35
CA GLY A 52 -0.22 -7.22 -1.34
C GLY A 52 -0.51 -6.70 0.07
N ILE A 53 0.14 -7.31 1.05
CA ILE A 53 0.04 -6.93 2.47
C ILE A 53 0.40 -5.45 2.70
N LEU A 54 1.42 -4.97 1.99
CA LEU A 54 1.94 -3.60 2.14
C LEU A 54 1.36 -2.61 1.14
N SER A 55 0.41 -3.00 0.29
CA SER A 55 -0.13 -2.09 -0.73
C SER A 55 -0.79 -0.85 -0.13
N ASN A 56 -1.47 -1.01 1.01
CA ASN A 56 -2.20 0.05 1.70
C ASN A 56 -1.42 0.64 2.88
N VAL A 57 -0.11 0.41 2.95
CA VAL A 57 0.76 0.88 4.04
C VAL A 57 1.88 1.74 3.41
N PRO A 58 2.28 2.87 4.02
CA PRO A 58 3.50 3.56 3.59
C PRO A 58 4.69 2.73 4.04
N TYR A 59 5.65 2.47 3.15
CA TYR A 59 6.82 1.66 3.49
C TYR A 59 8.06 2.17 2.77
N LEU A 60 9.22 1.93 3.38
CA LEU A 60 10.53 2.16 2.77
C LEU A 60 11.19 0.82 2.48
N ARG A 61 11.90 0.72 1.37
CA ARG A 61 12.59 -0.52 0.98
C ARG A 61 14.10 -0.27 0.84
N PRO A 62 14.87 -0.29 1.94
CA PRO A 62 16.32 -0.06 1.90
C PRO A 62 17.11 -1.18 1.20
N GLY A 63 16.46 -2.30 0.86
CA GLY A 63 17.10 -3.46 0.23
C GLY A 63 16.09 -4.55 -0.14
N LYS A 64 16.56 -5.65 -0.73
CA LYS A 64 15.67 -6.65 -1.36
C LYS A 64 14.73 -7.36 -0.37
N ASN A 65 15.24 -7.73 0.80
CA ASN A 65 14.50 -8.47 1.83
C ASN A 65 14.40 -7.69 3.14
N CYS A 66 14.31 -6.38 3.04
CA CYS A 66 14.11 -5.52 4.19
C CYS A 66 13.10 -4.43 3.88
N VAL A 67 12.31 -4.08 4.88
CA VAL A 67 11.29 -3.05 4.78
C VAL A 67 11.26 -2.25 6.08
N VAL A 68 10.99 -0.95 5.98
CA VAL A 68 10.61 -0.15 7.13
C VAL A 68 9.14 0.21 7.01
N ILE A 69 8.37 -0.04 8.06
CA ILE A 69 6.92 0.21 8.10
C ILE A 69 6.52 0.95 9.39
N PRO A 70 5.35 1.61 9.41
CA PRO A 70 4.71 2.04 10.64
C PRO A 70 4.51 0.84 11.59
N GLN A 71 4.68 1.08 12.90
CA GLN A 71 4.55 0.02 13.90
C GLN A 71 3.20 -0.70 13.83
N ARG A 72 2.11 0.03 13.56
CA ARG A 72 0.75 -0.54 13.45
C ARG A 72 0.59 -1.57 12.33
N ALA A 73 1.39 -1.45 11.27
CA ALA A 73 1.31 -2.35 10.12
C ALA A 73 2.00 -3.71 10.37
N PHE A 74 2.80 -3.81 11.43
CA PHE A 74 3.56 -5.02 11.73
C PHE A 74 2.66 -6.24 11.96
N THR A 75 1.54 -6.08 12.67
CA THR A 75 0.60 -7.18 12.92
C THR A 75 0.13 -7.85 11.63
N SER A 76 -0.17 -7.06 10.59
CA SER A 76 -0.59 -7.59 9.29
C SER A 76 0.54 -8.38 8.61
N LEU A 77 1.76 -7.85 8.68
CA LEU A 77 2.96 -8.48 8.12
C LEU A 77 3.34 -9.78 8.86
N ASP A 78 3.33 -9.75 10.19
CA ASP A 78 3.59 -10.92 11.03
C ASP A 78 2.54 -12.03 10.79
N ASN A 79 1.26 -11.65 10.69
CA ASN A 79 0.19 -12.59 10.34
C ASN A 79 0.43 -13.23 8.97
N PHE A 80 0.89 -12.47 7.99
CA PHE A 80 1.29 -13.02 6.69
C PHE A 80 2.48 -13.98 6.82
N PHE A 81 3.53 -13.62 7.54
CA PHE A 81 4.68 -14.51 7.77
C PHE A 81 4.28 -15.82 8.49
N LYS A 82 3.30 -15.76 9.39
CA LYS A 82 2.80 -16.92 10.14
C LYS A 82 1.81 -17.78 9.36
N THR A 83 0.93 -17.19 8.57
CA THR A 83 -0.21 -17.92 7.96
C THR A 83 -0.17 -17.96 6.45
N GLY A 84 0.52 -16.99 5.84
CA GLY A 84 0.53 -16.76 4.41
C GLY A 84 -0.74 -16.13 3.82
N LYS A 85 -1.74 -15.85 4.65
CA LYS A 85 -2.95 -15.15 4.21
C LYS A 85 -2.58 -13.75 3.72
N ASN A 86 -3.07 -13.40 2.54
CA ASN A 86 -2.81 -12.12 1.89
C ASN A 86 -4.01 -11.72 1.00
N PRO A 87 -4.11 -10.45 0.55
CA PRO A 87 -5.32 -9.96 -0.12
C PRO A 87 -5.58 -10.57 -1.50
N SER A 88 -4.53 -11.00 -2.22
CA SER A 88 -4.65 -11.40 -3.64
C SER A 88 -4.53 -12.89 -3.90
N HIS A 89 -3.93 -13.65 -2.98
CA HIS A 89 -3.71 -15.07 -3.16
C HIS A 89 -4.34 -15.85 -2.01
N ALA A 90 -5.41 -16.59 -2.32
CA ALA A 90 -5.89 -17.64 -1.44
C ALA A 90 -4.92 -18.82 -1.50
N TRP A 91 -4.06 -18.95 -0.50
CA TRP A 91 -3.28 -20.16 -0.30
C TRP A 91 -4.17 -21.17 0.44
N VAL A 92 -4.46 -22.31 -0.20
CA VAL A 92 -5.27 -23.38 0.40
C VAL A 92 -4.60 -23.96 1.65
N VAL A 93 -3.26 -24.00 1.63
CA VAL A 93 -2.37 -24.30 2.76
C VAL A 93 -1.21 -23.32 2.66
N LYS A 94 -0.65 -22.87 3.79
CA LYS A 94 0.52 -21.96 3.84
C LYS A 94 1.64 -22.39 2.87
N GLY A 95 1.75 -23.69 2.60
CA GLY A 95 2.81 -24.29 1.79
C GLY A 95 4.07 -24.53 2.62
N ASP A 96 5.07 -25.16 2.03
CA ASP A 96 6.30 -25.59 2.73
C ASP A 96 7.34 -24.48 2.88
N TRP A 97 6.90 -23.22 3.01
CA TRP A 97 7.80 -22.10 3.26
C TRP A 97 7.57 -21.51 4.66
N LYS A 98 8.66 -20.99 5.23
CA LYS A 98 8.67 -20.29 6.51
C LYS A 98 9.31 -18.92 6.32
N ALA A 99 8.89 -17.93 7.09
CA ALA A 99 9.59 -16.67 7.18
C ALA A 99 10.28 -16.59 8.53
N VAL A 100 11.56 -16.23 8.52
CA VAL A 100 12.28 -15.76 9.71
C VAL A 100 12.57 -14.29 9.50
N PHE A 101 12.53 -13.49 10.57
CA PHE A 101 12.82 -12.07 10.48
C PHE A 101 13.51 -11.56 11.74
N TYR A 102 14.33 -10.54 11.54
CA TYR A 102 14.84 -9.66 12.57
C TYR A 102 14.05 -8.35 12.51
N MET A 103 13.69 -7.82 13.68
CA MET A 103 12.95 -6.58 13.81
C MET A 103 13.69 -5.64 14.75
N ASP A 104 13.81 -4.38 14.35
CA ASP A 104 14.40 -3.32 15.14
C ASP A 104 13.61 -2.02 14.99
N GLU A 105 13.67 -1.15 15.98
CA GLU A 105 13.11 0.20 15.89
C GLU A 105 14.13 1.11 15.21
N LYS A 106 13.67 1.86 14.20
CA LYS A 106 14.51 2.80 13.46
C LYS A 106 13.91 4.19 13.48
N VAL A 107 14.75 5.18 13.77
CA VAL A 107 14.43 6.60 13.57
C VAL A 107 14.62 6.94 12.10
N LEU A 108 13.64 7.63 11.52
CA LEU A 108 13.56 7.92 10.10
C LEU A 108 13.64 9.42 9.83
N GLU A 109 14.26 9.73 8.70
CA GLU A 109 14.25 11.05 8.10
C GLU A 109 12.84 11.39 7.60
N GLU A 110 12.38 12.59 7.93
CA GLU A 110 11.00 13.02 7.61
C GLU A 110 10.76 13.05 6.10
N ALA A 111 11.77 13.42 5.31
CA ALA A 111 11.70 13.42 3.85
C ALA A 111 11.41 12.02 3.27
N GLN A 112 12.01 10.96 3.84
CA GLN A 112 11.77 9.59 3.40
C GLN A 112 10.33 9.16 3.72
N VAL A 113 9.86 9.50 4.93
CA VAL A 113 8.48 9.21 5.35
C VAL A 113 7.48 9.93 4.45
N ILE A 114 7.68 11.22 4.19
CA ILE A 114 6.86 12.02 3.28
C ILE A 114 6.79 11.36 1.90
N SER A 115 7.94 10.99 1.32
CA SER A 115 7.98 10.30 0.03
C SER A 115 7.17 9.00 0.05
N SER A 116 7.32 8.17 1.08
CA SER A 116 6.61 6.89 1.17
C SER A 116 5.09 7.03 1.29
N ILE A 117 4.61 8.09 1.95
CA ILE A 117 3.19 8.43 2.06
C ILE A 117 2.67 8.93 0.71
N LYS A 118 3.41 9.82 0.03
CA LYS A 118 3.04 10.28 -1.32
C LYS A 118 2.93 9.11 -2.29
N GLU A 119 3.86 8.16 -2.24
CA GLU A 119 3.79 6.94 -3.03
C GLU A 119 2.57 6.07 -2.68
N GLN A 120 2.20 5.96 -1.40
CA GLN A 120 0.98 5.27 -0.98
C GLN A 120 -0.27 5.94 -1.54
N ILE A 121 -0.37 7.27 -1.45
CA ILE A 121 -1.47 8.06 -2.02
C ILE A 121 -1.52 7.83 -3.54
N ALA A 122 -0.38 7.92 -4.23
CA ALA A 122 -0.31 7.68 -5.67
C ALA A 122 -0.81 6.27 -6.04
N ARG A 123 -0.40 5.23 -5.30
CA ARG A 123 -0.87 3.84 -5.54
C ARG A 123 -2.39 3.67 -5.38
N LEU A 124 -3.03 4.43 -4.49
CA LEU A 124 -4.45 4.29 -4.18
C LEU A 124 -5.35 5.15 -5.08
N PHE A 125 -4.94 6.39 -5.37
CA PHE A 125 -5.76 7.40 -6.04
C PHE A 125 -5.36 7.70 -7.48
N GLN A 126 -4.18 7.28 -7.96
CA GLN A 126 -3.86 7.40 -9.38
C GLN A 126 -4.33 6.16 -10.12
N PRO A 127 -5.10 6.30 -11.22
CA PRO A 127 -5.43 5.18 -12.07
C PRO A 127 -4.15 4.70 -12.76
N SER A 128 -3.56 3.59 -12.28
CA SER A 128 -2.60 2.87 -13.11
C SER A 128 -3.35 2.37 -14.35
N LEU A 129 -2.87 2.73 -15.55
CA LEU A 129 -3.42 2.36 -16.86
C LEU A 129 -4.27 1.09 -16.82
N GLY A 130 -5.60 1.19 -16.76
CA GLY A 130 -6.51 0.03 -16.86
C GLY A 130 -6.98 -0.62 -15.56
N SER A 131 -6.50 -0.19 -14.37
CA SER A 131 -7.16 -0.48 -13.10
C SER A 131 -8.05 0.69 -12.70
N GLU A 132 -9.26 0.44 -12.22
CA GLU A 132 -10.07 1.46 -11.53
C GLU A 132 -9.37 1.84 -10.22
N GLY A 133 -8.39 2.74 -10.30
CA GLY A 133 -7.90 3.47 -9.14
C GLY A 133 -9.06 4.20 -8.49
N LEU A 134 -8.94 4.52 -7.21
CA LEU A 134 -9.99 5.30 -6.56
C LEU A 134 -10.11 6.66 -7.25
N PRO A 135 -11.33 7.23 -7.32
CA PRO A 135 -11.50 8.60 -7.78
C PRO A 135 -10.55 9.54 -7.03
N ASP A 136 -9.85 10.37 -7.80
CA ASP A 136 -8.89 11.35 -7.30
C ASP A 136 -9.54 12.28 -6.26
N LEU A 137 -9.03 12.23 -5.03
CA LEU A 137 -9.57 12.97 -3.91
C LEU A 137 -9.55 14.49 -4.14
N SER A 138 -8.51 15.03 -4.78
CA SER A 138 -8.43 16.46 -5.09
C SER A 138 -9.55 16.89 -6.04
N LYS A 139 -9.84 16.08 -7.07
CA LYS A 139 -10.91 16.38 -8.04
C LYS A 139 -12.29 16.32 -7.40
N LEU A 140 -12.52 15.35 -6.51
CA LEU A 140 -13.78 15.27 -5.77
C LEU A 140 -13.94 16.47 -4.81
N ALA A 141 -12.87 16.86 -4.12
CA ALA A 141 -12.88 18.01 -3.23
C ALA A 141 -13.07 19.34 -3.95
N GLU A 142 -12.52 19.51 -5.16
CA GLU A 142 -12.73 20.70 -5.99
C GLU A 142 -14.22 20.86 -6.38
N LYS A 143 -14.86 19.77 -6.83
CA LYS A 143 -16.30 19.76 -7.12
C LYS A 143 -17.13 20.14 -5.89
N ALA A 144 -16.78 19.55 -4.75
CA ALA A 144 -17.43 19.85 -3.48
C ALA A 144 -17.33 21.35 -3.11
N ARG A 145 -16.15 21.95 -3.27
CA ARG A 145 -15.91 23.39 -3.02
C ARG A 145 -16.67 24.30 -3.97
N GLN A 146 -16.93 23.84 -5.20
CA GLN A 146 -17.71 24.56 -6.21
C GLN A 146 -19.23 24.42 -6.01
N GLY A 147 -19.67 23.66 -5.01
CA GLY A 147 -21.08 23.39 -4.76
C GLY A 147 -21.69 22.36 -5.72
N GLU A 148 -20.86 21.63 -6.49
CA GLU A 148 -21.33 20.55 -7.35
C GLU A 148 -21.67 19.31 -6.51
N ALA A 149 -22.72 18.59 -6.91
CA ALA A 149 -23.07 17.32 -6.29
C ALA A 149 -21.99 16.27 -6.56
N VAL A 150 -21.39 15.73 -5.49
CA VAL A 150 -20.44 14.62 -5.58
C VAL A 150 -21.18 13.29 -5.37
N PRO A 151 -21.16 12.35 -6.34
CA PRO A 151 -21.80 11.05 -6.17
C PRO A 151 -21.20 10.28 -4.98
N GLN A 152 -22.05 9.88 -4.04
CA GLN A 152 -21.64 9.15 -2.83
C GLN A 152 -20.93 7.82 -3.15
N GLU A 153 -21.37 7.12 -4.19
CA GLU A 153 -20.73 5.89 -4.71
C GLU A 153 -19.25 6.07 -5.08
N LYS A 154 -18.83 7.31 -5.42
CA LYS A 154 -17.44 7.66 -5.73
C LYS A 154 -16.73 8.27 -4.52
N ALA A 155 -17.43 9.07 -3.72
CA ALA A 155 -16.85 9.75 -2.56
C ALA A 155 -16.53 8.78 -1.42
N VAL A 156 -17.45 7.86 -1.09
CA VAL A 156 -17.32 6.98 0.07
C VAL A 156 -16.06 6.10 0.00
N PRO A 157 -15.76 5.38 -1.11
CA PRO A 157 -14.54 4.58 -1.19
C PRO A 157 -13.25 5.42 -1.05
N SER A 158 -13.23 6.62 -1.66
CA SER A 158 -12.09 7.54 -1.57
C SER A 158 -11.92 8.09 -0.14
N LEU A 159 -13.01 8.41 0.55
CA LEU A 159 -12.99 8.87 1.94
C LEU A 159 -12.51 7.80 2.91
N VAL A 160 -12.95 6.55 2.74
CA VAL A 160 -12.52 5.42 3.59
C VAL A 160 -11.00 5.20 3.49
N GLU A 161 -10.47 5.19 2.26
CA GLU A 161 -9.04 4.93 2.05
C GLU A 161 -8.19 6.15 2.44
N ALA A 162 -8.68 7.39 2.21
CA ALA A 162 -8.05 8.60 2.72
C ALA A 162 -8.04 8.65 4.26
N GLU A 163 -9.15 8.26 4.91
CA GLU A 163 -9.25 8.19 6.37
C GLU A 163 -8.24 7.19 6.96
N SER A 164 -8.01 6.06 6.29
CA SER A 164 -6.98 5.11 6.68
C SER A 164 -5.58 5.75 6.68
N ILE A 165 -5.24 6.52 5.62
CA ILE A 165 -3.95 7.20 5.47
C ILE A 165 -3.78 8.30 6.53
N ILE A 166 -4.75 9.21 6.69
CA ILE A 166 -4.61 10.35 7.63
C ILE A 166 -4.53 9.88 9.09
N ASN A 167 -5.08 8.69 9.37
CA ASN A 167 -4.99 8.07 10.69
C ASN A 167 -3.67 7.34 10.93
N GLU A 168 -2.81 7.17 9.93
CA GLU A 168 -1.44 6.64 10.11
C GLU A 168 -0.64 7.55 11.05
N PRO A 169 0.11 6.98 12.02
CA PRO A 169 1.05 7.75 12.82
C PRO A 169 2.04 8.54 11.98
N TRP A 170 2.59 7.92 10.91
CA TRP A 170 3.52 8.60 10.01
C TRP A 170 2.91 9.84 9.34
N PHE A 171 1.65 9.78 8.92
CA PHE A 171 0.99 10.93 8.31
C PHE A 171 0.84 12.08 9.31
N LYS A 172 0.33 11.79 10.52
CA LYS A 172 0.11 12.79 11.57
C LYS A 172 1.38 13.55 11.96
N GLU A 173 2.52 12.88 11.93
CA GLU A 173 3.82 13.48 12.27
C GLU A 173 4.36 14.45 11.20
N VAL A 174 4.03 14.24 9.91
CA VAL A 174 4.73 14.95 8.81
C VAL A 174 3.81 15.79 7.91
N TYR A 175 2.49 15.62 7.94
CA TYR A 175 1.62 16.25 6.94
C TYR A 175 1.65 17.79 6.94
N LEU A 176 1.87 18.43 8.09
CA LEU A 176 1.99 19.90 8.19
C LEU A 176 3.29 20.45 7.58
N LYS A 177 4.29 19.58 7.40
CA LYS A 177 5.63 19.95 6.91
C LYS A 177 5.74 19.88 5.39
N ASP A 178 4.77 19.23 4.73
CA ASP A 178 4.73 19.08 3.28
C ASP A 178 3.44 19.66 2.70
N LYS A 179 3.57 20.50 1.66
CA LYS A 179 2.44 21.22 1.07
C LYS A 179 1.42 20.27 0.42
N GLU A 180 1.87 19.17 -0.20
CA GLU A 180 0.97 18.23 -0.87
C GLU A 180 0.22 17.37 0.14
N LEU A 181 0.88 16.90 1.21
CA LEU A 181 0.20 16.16 2.27
C LEU A 181 -0.80 17.02 3.04
N ARG A 182 -0.46 18.29 3.28
CA ARG A 182 -1.41 19.26 3.84
C ARG A 182 -2.62 19.45 2.92
N LYS A 183 -2.39 19.65 1.61
CA LYS A 183 -3.47 19.76 0.63
C LYS A 183 -4.35 18.50 0.63
N PHE A 184 -3.75 17.31 0.66
CA PHE A 184 -4.49 16.05 0.74
C PHE A 184 -5.42 15.97 1.96
N TYR A 185 -4.96 16.43 3.12
CA TYR A 185 -5.79 16.52 4.33
C TYR A 185 -6.92 17.55 4.21
N GLU A 186 -6.65 18.71 3.59
CA GLU A 186 -7.64 19.75 3.33
C GLU A 186 -8.70 19.28 2.32
N ASP A 187 -8.32 18.52 1.30
CA ASP A 187 -9.21 17.90 0.32
C ASP A 187 -10.11 16.85 0.99
N TYR A 188 -9.53 15.98 1.84
CA TYR A 188 -10.30 15.03 2.66
C TYR A 188 -11.34 15.74 3.52
N ARG A 189 -10.94 16.80 4.22
CA ARG A 189 -11.84 17.57 5.11
C ARG A 189 -12.97 18.26 4.35
N ALA A 190 -12.66 18.84 3.19
CA ALA A 190 -13.66 19.50 2.35
C ALA A 190 -14.71 18.50 1.88
N LEU A 191 -14.29 17.29 1.51
CA LEU A 191 -15.18 16.24 1.05
C LEU A 191 -15.98 15.58 2.18
N LYS A 192 -15.40 15.40 3.38
CA LYS A 192 -16.11 14.82 4.55
C LYS A 192 -17.14 15.77 5.16
N GLY A 193 -16.98 17.08 4.97
CA GLY A 193 -17.87 18.10 5.53
C GLY A 193 -19.17 18.33 4.75
N GLN A 194 -19.35 17.65 3.61
CA GLN A 194 -20.61 17.61 2.86
C GLN A 194 -21.52 16.50 3.38
#